data_AF-A0AAV0XC63-F1
#
_entry.id   AF-A0AAV0XC63-F1
#
_cell.length_a   1.000
_cell.length_b   1.000
_cell.length_c   1.000
_cell.angle_alpha   90.00
_cell.angle_beta   90.00
_cell.angle_gamma   90.00
#
_symmetry.space_group_name_H-M   'P 1'
#
loop_
_entity.id
_entity.type
_entity.pdbx_description
1 polymer ?
#
loop_
_entity_poly.entity_id
_entity_poly.type
_entity_poly.pdbx_seq_one_letter_code
_entity_poly.pdbx_strand_id
1 'polypeptide(L)'
;MYCDVNNQLYFIFLKPILSEAQHINKLFQSNTADRTKLLDDLVLCIGGLARKVVTPDCRANLLEVIIKDYLHPRPYLGSEFEEKCRSLKIRPEAENILRGTMINFIINLVTELQKGFQII
;
A
#
# COMPACT_ATOMS: atom_id res chain seq x y z
N MET A 1 -6.58 -22.63 -4.28
CA MET A 1 -6.01 -21.35 -3.83
C MET A 1 -6.14 -20.24 -4.89
N TYR A 2 -5.84 -20.50 -6.18
CA TYR A 2 -6.05 -19.55 -7.30
C TYR A 2 -7.48 -19.51 -7.88
N CYS A 3 -8.36 -20.45 -7.51
CA CYS A 3 -9.73 -20.52 -8.03
C CYS A 3 -10.72 -19.61 -7.30
N ASP A 4 -10.28 -18.87 -6.28
CA ASP A 4 -11.12 -17.92 -5.55
C ASP A 4 -10.88 -16.51 -6.12
N VAL A 5 -11.96 -15.89 -6.59
CA VAL A 5 -11.98 -14.52 -7.13
C VAL A 5 -11.42 -13.50 -6.13
N ASN A 6 -11.70 -13.66 -4.85
CA ASN A 6 -11.23 -12.77 -3.80
C ASN A 6 -9.71 -12.80 -3.67
N ASN A 7 -9.13 -14.00 -3.74
CA ASN A 7 -7.68 -14.17 -3.72
C ASN A 7 -7.03 -13.55 -4.95
N GLN A 8 -7.65 -13.71 -6.13
CA GLN A 8 -7.14 -13.08 -7.36
C GLN A 8 -7.09 -11.56 -7.24
N LEU A 9 -8.16 -10.94 -6.74
CA LEU A 9 -8.20 -9.49 -6.53
C LEU A 9 -7.18 -9.02 -5.51
N TYR A 10 -7.00 -9.79 -4.44
CA TYR A 10 -5.96 -9.52 -3.45
C TYR A 10 -4.57 -9.58 -4.06
N PHE A 11 -4.28 -10.56 -4.91
CA PHE A 11 -3.00 -10.63 -5.62
C PHE A 11 -2.79 -9.47 -6.60
N ILE A 12 -3.83 -9.06 -7.33
CA ILE A 12 -3.77 -7.88 -8.22
C ILE A 12 -3.36 -6.64 -7.41
N PHE A 13 -4.00 -6.45 -6.25
CA PHE A 13 -3.67 -5.36 -5.34
C PHE A 13 -2.25 -5.47 -4.75
N LEU A 14 -1.84 -6.66 -4.33
CA LEU A 14 -0.57 -6.89 -3.62
C LEU A 14 0.65 -6.83 -4.54
N LYS A 15 0.50 -7.25 -5.80
CA LYS A 15 1.59 -7.34 -6.78
C LYS A 15 2.43 -6.06 -6.92
N PRO A 16 1.86 -4.86 -7.14
CA PRO A 16 2.66 -3.63 -7.22
C PRO A 16 3.40 -3.31 -5.91
N ILE A 17 2.78 -3.56 -4.76
CA ILE A 17 3.38 -3.32 -3.43
C ILE A 17 4.60 -4.21 -3.22
N LEU A 18 4.48 -5.50 -3.54
CA LEU A 18 5.59 -6.45 -3.43
C LEU A 18 6.72 -6.12 -4.41
N SER A 19 6.38 -5.68 -5.62
CA SER A 19 7.39 -5.28 -6.61
C SER A 19 8.24 -4.11 -6.11
N GLU A 20 7.61 -3.12 -5.50
CA GLU A 20 8.27 -1.95 -4.93
C GLU A 20 9.12 -2.33 -3.69
N ALA A 21 8.56 -3.12 -2.78
CA ALA A 21 9.31 -3.64 -1.63
C ALA A 21 10.52 -4.47 -2.05
N GLN A 22 10.38 -5.32 -3.07
CA GLN A 22 11.48 -6.11 -3.61
C GLN A 22 12.54 -5.23 -4.29
N HIS A 23 12.13 -4.17 -4.98
CA HIS A 23 13.05 -3.22 -5.58
C HIS A 23 13.93 -2.55 -4.51
N ILE A 24 13.31 -2.04 -3.46
CA ILE A 24 14.02 -1.41 -2.34
C ILE A 24 14.95 -2.41 -1.66
N ASN A 25 14.48 -3.62 -1.37
CA ASN A 25 15.33 -4.66 -0.76
C ASN A 25 16.59 -4.95 -1.60
N LYS A 26 16.47 -4.98 -2.93
CA LYS A 26 17.64 -5.13 -3.82
C LYS A 26 18.58 -3.93 -3.75
N LEU A 27 18.06 -2.70 -3.63
CA LEU A 27 18.89 -1.51 -3.44
C LEU A 27 19.68 -1.59 -2.13
N PHE A 28 19.03 -2.00 -1.03
CA PHE A 28 19.68 -2.22 0.27
C PHE A 28 20.79 -3.30 0.23
N GLN A 29 20.60 -4.33 -0.60
CA GLN A 29 21.60 -5.39 -0.80
C GLN A 29 22.73 -4.99 -1.74
N SER A 30 22.62 -3.84 -2.44
CA SER A 30 23.65 -3.41 -3.38
C SER A 30 24.83 -2.76 -2.63
N ASN A 31 26.05 -3.22 -2.92
CA ASN A 31 27.28 -2.71 -2.29
C ASN A 31 27.66 -1.29 -2.74
N THR A 32 26.91 -0.68 -3.66
CA THR A 32 27.17 0.64 -4.23
C THR A 32 26.13 1.69 -3.85
N ALA A 33 25.12 1.34 -3.05
CA ALA A 33 24.07 2.26 -2.69
C ALA A 33 24.53 3.29 -1.65
N ASP A 34 24.30 4.57 -1.97
CA ASP A 34 24.45 5.67 -1.03
C ASP A 34 23.39 5.52 0.07
N ARG A 35 23.84 5.43 1.32
CA ARG A 35 22.98 5.20 2.49
C ARG A 35 21.94 6.30 2.68
N THR A 36 22.25 7.53 2.27
CA THR A 36 21.29 8.66 2.36
C THR A 36 20.19 8.53 1.31
N LYS A 37 20.54 8.13 0.09
CA LYS A 37 19.56 7.87 -0.98
C LYS A 37 18.66 6.68 -0.68
N LEU A 38 19.20 5.62 -0.06
CA LEU A 38 18.38 4.48 0.39
C LEU A 38 17.31 4.88 1.40
N LEU A 39 17.65 5.82 2.29
CA LEU A 39 16.69 6.35 3.25
C LEU A 39 15.58 7.12 2.53
N ASP A 40 15.95 7.99 1.58
CA ASP A 40 14.99 8.73 0.76
C ASP A 40 14.07 7.81 -0.04
N ASP A 41 14.62 6.77 -0.69
CA ASP A 41 13.85 5.76 -1.44
C ASP A 41 12.84 5.03 -0.55
N LEU A 42 13.24 4.70 0.68
CA LEU A 42 12.36 4.05 1.64
C LEU A 42 11.26 4.98 2.15
N VAL A 43 11.59 6.26 2.41
CA VAL A 43 10.60 7.29 2.77
C VAL A 43 9.59 7.50 1.64
N LEU A 44 10.05 7.57 0.39
CA LEU A 44 9.19 7.70 -0.78
C LEU A 44 8.24 6.51 -0.92
N CYS A 45 8.74 5.29 -0.68
CA CYS A 45 7.91 4.08 -0.70
C CYS A 45 6.82 4.12 0.37
N ILE A 46 7.18 4.46 1.61
CA ILE A 46 6.19 4.56 2.71
C ILE A 46 5.13 5.60 2.38
N GLY A 47 5.55 6.78 1.89
CA GLY A 47 4.65 7.82 1.44
C GLY A 47 3.75 7.35 0.28
N GLY A 48 4.30 6.62 -0.68
CA GLY A 48 3.56 6.04 -1.80
C GLY A 48 2.50 5.03 -1.37
N LEU A 49 2.82 4.17 -0.40
CA LEU A 49 1.89 3.21 0.19
C LEU A 49 0.76 3.92 0.94
N ALA A 50 1.08 4.89 1.79
CA ALA A 50 0.09 5.66 2.53
C ALA A 50 -0.85 6.45 1.59
N ARG A 51 -0.31 7.03 0.51
CA ARG A 51 -1.08 7.77 -0.51
C ARG A 51 -2.12 6.92 -1.25
N LYS A 52 -2.01 5.59 -1.24
CA LYS A 52 -3.04 4.70 -1.82
C LYS A 52 -4.34 4.70 -1.00
N VAL A 53 -4.29 5.03 0.28
CA VAL A 53 -5.45 4.93 1.20
C VAL A 53 -5.88 6.26 1.80
N VAL A 54 -5.02 7.28 1.81
CA VAL A 54 -5.37 8.61 2.31
C VAL A 54 -6.10 9.47 1.27
N THR A 55 -6.73 10.55 1.73
CA THR A 55 -7.33 11.57 0.86
C THR A 55 -6.26 12.21 -0.05
N PRO A 56 -6.56 12.42 -1.35
CA PRO A 56 -5.60 13.02 -2.30
C PRO A 56 -5.05 14.38 -1.86
N ASP A 57 -5.88 15.18 -1.19
CA ASP A 57 -5.54 16.52 -0.70
C ASP A 57 -4.79 16.53 0.64
N CYS A 58 -4.45 15.35 1.18
CA CYS A 58 -3.69 15.26 2.42
C CYS A 58 -2.29 15.85 2.26
N ARG A 59 -2.03 16.94 3.00
CA ARG A 59 -0.73 17.63 3.07
C ARG A 59 0.10 17.23 4.30
N ALA A 60 -0.41 16.34 5.14
CA ALA A 60 0.30 15.89 6.33
C ALA A 60 1.56 15.09 5.95
N ASN A 61 2.57 15.14 6.82
CA ASN A 61 3.72 14.25 6.70
C ASN A 61 3.28 12.82 7.05
N LEU A 62 3.06 11.99 6.04
CA LEU A 62 2.55 10.62 6.18
C LEU A 62 3.51 9.68 6.93
N LEU A 63 4.73 10.12 7.26
CA LEU A 63 5.64 9.38 8.13
C LEU A 63 5.38 9.62 9.62
N GLU A 64 4.78 10.75 9.98
CA GLU A 64 4.66 11.19 11.38
C GLU A 64 3.23 11.09 11.91
N VAL A 65 2.24 10.99 11.01
CA VAL A 65 0.83 10.99 11.40
C VAL A 65 0.23 9.59 11.48
N ILE A 66 -0.84 9.50 12.26
CA ILE A 66 -1.73 8.35 12.30
C ILE A 66 -2.55 8.34 11.00
N ILE A 67 -2.21 7.44 10.07
CA ILE A 67 -2.81 7.36 8.73
C ILE A 67 -4.33 7.14 8.78
N LYS A 68 -4.82 6.47 9.82
CA LYS A 68 -6.26 6.22 10.03
C LYS A 68 -7.09 7.49 10.05
N ASP A 69 -6.51 8.61 10.47
CA ASP A 69 -7.21 9.89 10.60
C ASP A 69 -7.40 10.60 9.25
N TYR A 70 -6.73 10.13 8.19
CA TYR A 70 -6.70 10.75 6.86
C TYR A 70 -7.24 9.84 5.76
N LEU A 71 -7.89 8.72 6.12
CA LEU A 71 -8.37 7.74 5.14
C LEU A 71 -9.41 8.35 4.20
N HIS A 72 -9.26 8.06 2.92
CA HIS A 72 -10.30 8.34 1.95
C HIS A 72 -11.47 7.37 2.19
N PRO A 73 -12.75 7.82 2.17
CA PRO A 73 -13.90 6.95 2.43
C PRO A 73 -14.04 5.81 1.42
N ARG A 74 -13.50 5.98 0.20
CA ARG A 74 -13.44 4.93 -0.82
C ARG A 74 -12.13 5.01 -1.61
N PRO A 75 -11.02 4.49 -1.08
CA PRO A 75 -9.72 4.61 -1.74
C PRO A 75 -9.69 3.89 -3.08
N TYR A 76 -8.97 4.47 -4.04
CA TYR A 76 -8.71 3.85 -5.33
C TYR A 76 -7.56 2.86 -5.20
N LEU A 77 -7.83 1.57 -5.41
CA LEU A 77 -6.85 0.49 -5.18
C LEU A 77 -6.07 0.09 -6.44
N GLY A 78 -6.23 0.83 -7.54
CA GLY A 78 -5.54 0.61 -8.81
C GLY A 78 -6.49 0.22 -9.94
N SER A 79 -6.15 0.58 -11.18
CA SER A 79 -7.02 0.44 -12.36
C SER A 79 -7.42 -1.01 -12.60
N GLU A 80 -6.44 -1.91 -12.52
CA GLU A 80 -6.66 -3.35 -12.71
C GLU A 80 -7.63 -3.92 -11.67
N PHE A 81 -7.50 -3.50 -10.40
CA PHE A 81 -8.43 -3.90 -9.35
C PHE A 81 -9.86 -3.39 -9.63
N GLU A 82 -10.00 -2.11 -9.96
CA GLU A 82 -11.30 -1.49 -10.25
C GLU A 82 -11.98 -2.10 -11.49
N GLU A 83 -11.21 -2.41 -12.53
CA GLU A 83 -11.70 -3.10 -13.73
C GLU A 83 -12.12 -4.54 -13.42
N LYS A 84 -11.34 -5.26 -12.61
CA LYS A 84 -11.65 -6.63 -12.22
C LYS A 84 -12.91 -6.72 -11.35
N CYS A 85 -13.08 -5.81 -10.40
CA CYS A 85 -14.32 -5.71 -9.61
C CYS A 85 -15.55 -5.46 -10.49
N ARG A 86 -15.44 -4.54 -11.47
CA ARG A 86 -16.51 -4.23 -12.42
C ARG A 86 -16.85 -5.42 -13.34
N SER A 87 -15.84 -6.07 -13.90
CA SER A 87 -16.04 -7.22 -14.81
C SER A 87 -16.64 -8.44 -14.11
N LEU A 88 -16.26 -8.69 -12.85
CA LEU A 88 -16.76 -9.81 -12.06
C LEU A 88 -18.11 -9.52 -11.37
N LYS A 89 -18.62 -8.28 -11.48
CA LYS A 89 -19.89 -7.84 -10.88
C LYS A 89 -20.01 -8.24 -9.40
N ILE A 90 -18.95 -7.98 -8.64
CA ILE A 90 -18.88 -8.32 -7.22
C ILE A 90 -19.99 -7.59 -6.48
N ARG A 91 -20.67 -8.29 -5.57
CA ARG A 91 -21.70 -7.69 -4.74
C ARG A 91 -21.09 -6.58 -3.87
N PRO A 92 -21.77 -5.44 -3.68
CA PRO A 92 -21.23 -4.32 -2.91
C PRO A 92 -20.74 -4.72 -1.51
N GLU A 93 -21.44 -5.63 -0.83
CA GLU A 93 -21.04 -6.09 0.51
C GLU A 93 -19.70 -6.84 0.48
N ALA A 94 -19.50 -7.72 -0.49
CA ALA A 94 -18.27 -8.48 -0.65
C ALA A 94 -17.10 -7.57 -1.08
N GLU A 95 -17.36 -6.60 -1.98
CA GLU A 95 -16.35 -5.60 -2.37
C GLU A 95 -15.91 -4.77 -1.16
N ASN A 96 -16.83 -4.35 -0.29
CA ASN A 96 -16.51 -3.59 0.91
C ASN A 96 -15.64 -4.38 1.89
N ILE A 97 -15.91 -5.67 2.09
CA ILE A 97 -15.08 -6.55 2.94
C ILE A 97 -13.67 -6.68 2.36
N LEU A 98 -13.56 -6.90 1.04
CA LEU A 98 -12.28 -7.01 0.34
C LEU A 98 -11.47 -5.71 0.45
N ARG A 99 -12.08 -4.57 0.13
CA ARG A 99 -11.44 -3.26 0.24
C ARG A 99 -11.00 -2.99 1.68
N GLY A 100 -11.86 -3.25 2.66
CA GLY A 100 -11.52 -3.09 4.07
C GLY A 100 -10.29 -3.91 4.46
N THR A 101 -10.18 -5.14 3.96
CA THR A 101 -9.02 -6.01 4.20
C THR A 101 -7.73 -5.43 3.60
N MET A 102 -7.78 -4.97 2.35
CA MET A 102 -6.63 -4.38 1.65
C MET A 102 -6.20 -3.04 2.26
N ILE A 103 -7.16 -2.21 2.65
CA ILE A 103 -6.90 -0.93 3.34
C ILE A 103 -6.26 -1.20 4.70
N ASN A 104 -6.80 -2.14 5.49
CA ASN A 104 -6.21 -2.53 6.76
C ASN A 104 -4.79 -3.07 6.60
N PHE A 105 -4.52 -3.82 5.53
CA PHE A 105 -3.17 -4.27 5.22
C PHE A 105 -2.20 -3.09 5.02
N ILE A 106 -2.57 -2.08 4.22
CA ILE A 106 -1.75 -0.87 4.03
C ILE A 106 -1.55 -0.12 5.34
N ILE A 107 -2.61 0.09 6.10
CA ILE A 107 -2.53 0.80 7.39
C ILE A 107 -1.55 0.09 8.31
N ASN A 108 -1.67 -1.23 8.46
CA ASN A 108 -0.77 -2.01 9.30
C ASN A 108 0.67 -1.96 8.78
N LEU A 109 0.87 -2.14 7.48
CA LEU A 109 2.19 -2.11 6.87
C LEU A 109 2.88 -0.75 7.10
N VAL A 110 2.19 0.35 6.83
CA VAL A 110 2.78 1.68 7.03
C VAL A 110 3.00 1.96 8.51
N THR A 111 2.08 1.57 9.39
CA THR A 111 2.26 1.72 10.85
C THR A 111 3.53 1.01 11.33
N GLU A 112 3.76 -0.23 10.88
CA GLU A 112 4.98 -0.97 11.24
C GLU A 112 6.25 -0.34 10.64
N LEU A 113 6.18 0.17 9.42
CA LEU A 113 7.30 0.87 8.80
C LEU A 113 7.63 2.19 9.53
N GLN A 114 6.62 2.97 9.91
CA GLN A 114 6.77 4.19 10.73
C GLN A 114 7.46 3.89 12.07
N LYS A 115 7.05 2.82 12.77
CA LYS A 115 7.71 2.40 14.02
C LYS A 115 9.19 2.08 13.81
N GLY A 116 9.52 1.41 12.70
CA GLY A 116 10.92 1.13 12.35
C GLY A 116 11.76 2.40 12.16
N PHE A 117 11.16 3.49 11.67
CA PHE A 117 11.83 4.78 11.47
C PHE A 117 12.01 5.59 12.76
N GLN A 118 11.09 5.51 13.71
CA GLN A 118 11.17 6.25 14.98
C GLN A 118 12.28 5.74 15.93
N ILE A 119 12.93 4.61 15.60
CA ILE A 119 14.00 3.99 16.40
C ILE A 119 15.40 4.43 15.92
N ILE A 120 15.50 5.13 14.78
CA ILE A 120 16.75 5.67 14.21
C ILE A 120 16.92 7.13 14.62
#